data_AF-A0A0L1IML7-F1
#
_entry.id   AF-A0A0L1IML7-F1
#
_cell.length_a   1.000
_cell.length_b   1.000
_cell.length_c   1.000
_cell.angle_alpha   90.00
_cell.angle_beta   90.00
_cell.angle_gamma   90.00
#
_symmetry.space_group_name_H-M   'P 1'
#
loop_
_entity.id
_entity.type
_entity.pdbx_description
1 polymer ?
#
loop_
_entity_poly.entity_id
_entity_poly.type
_entity_poly.pdbx_seq_one_letter_code
_entity_poly.pdbx_strand_id
1 'polypeptide(L)'
;MSSHANHVCLRCRTQKRRCDKLLPVCSLCKRLNRVCCYTEPNGIVGSGDSPEAVSSISLPVPDLAQLTSANISHTIRTQVFTIIGDESRIRAVAAIYFRTIHPWFPILAEAPFYECLSHIFTHPSPDLSLLTLCMVLLGANPVKDEITPRMRSLYILVKGYIASLEAIDVNSLELLQCRLLLTIFEVGHGLYPAAYISIGANVRAAVALGANEASKAELEKTFKSSEKADEARCTWRGIVITDRYVSLESNKGPIIPKALLSGADSDSFDLALTPSKPLYHFNKLAQASRILEQVLTHVHDPVQHMEFFNDEAIQILKTLSSFRETVQDKDAVPHSLCYSAVAISRSALMTVLEFGCSFKASGIESCVVGSYRLMHNVVEELVNASESFAAQIRPADLEALPVFVVHCIYKAARVLLGVLRDSPRFDSRRANDILKI
;
A
#
# COMPACT_ATOMS: atom_id res chain seq x y z
N MET A 1 46.65 7.51 -2.11
CA MET A 1 47.38 7.47 -0.82
C MET A 1 46.43 6.92 0.23
N SER A 2 46.75 5.79 0.85
CA SER A 2 45.86 5.11 1.80
C SER A 2 46.04 5.73 3.20
N SER A 3 44.99 6.34 3.75
CA SER A 3 45.00 6.85 5.12
C SER A 3 44.78 5.70 6.11
N HIS A 4 45.56 5.67 7.19
CA HIS A 4 45.51 4.64 8.22
C HIS A 4 45.15 5.26 9.58
N ALA A 5 44.37 4.53 10.37
CA ALA A 5 44.09 4.88 11.76
C ALA A 5 45.28 4.54 12.67
N ASN A 6 45.43 5.27 13.78
CA ASN A 6 46.51 5.03 14.76
C ASN A 6 46.32 3.70 15.50
N HIS A 7 45.08 3.31 15.77
CA HIS A 7 44.72 2.10 16.50
C HIS A 7 43.86 1.15 15.66
N VAL A 8 43.75 -0.10 16.13
CA VAL A 8 42.87 -1.10 15.53
C VAL A 8 41.40 -0.74 15.77
N CYS A 9 40.52 -1.04 14.81
CA CYS A 9 39.09 -0.74 14.98
C CYS A 9 38.50 -1.55 16.15
N LEU A 10 37.48 -0.98 16.80
CA LEU A 10 36.81 -1.54 17.98
C LEU A 10 36.43 -3.00 17.80
N ARG A 11 35.79 -3.34 16.68
CA ARG A 11 35.37 -4.72 16.39
C ARG A 11 36.54 -5.69 16.33
N CYS A 12 37.61 -5.33 15.62
CA CYS A 12 38.76 -6.22 15.50
C CYS A 12 39.50 -6.35 16.83
N ARG A 13 39.53 -5.28 17.65
CA ARG A 13 40.04 -5.31 19.02
C ARG A 13 39.23 -6.28 19.88
N THR A 14 37.91 -6.13 19.94
CA THR A 14 37.01 -6.97 20.75
C THR A 14 37.04 -8.43 20.31
N GLN A 15 37.08 -8.69 19.00
CA GLN A 15 37.10 -10.03 18.44
C GLN A 15 38.50 -10.65 18.38
N LYS A 16 39.53 -9.93 18.85
CA LYS A 16 40.95 -10.33 18.78
C LYS A 16 41.37 -10.80 17.38
N ARG A 17 40.88 -10.11 16.33
CA ARG A 17 41.20 -10.39 14.92
C ARG A 17 42.20 -9.37 14.37
N ARG A 18 42.97 -9.75 13.34
CA ARG A 18 43.90 -8.86 12.65
C ARG A 18 43.16 -7.73 11.92
N CYS A 19 43.59 -6.49 12.12
CA CYS A 19 43.06 -5.28 11.50
C CYS A 19 44.18 -4.57 10.74
N ASP A 20 43.91 -4.18 9.50
CA ASP A 20 44.83 -3.44 8.63
C ASP A 20 44.76 -1.92 8.80
N LYS A 21 43.87 -1.44 9.68
CA LYS A 21 43.71 -0.03 10.07
C LYS A 21 43.38 0.94 8.92
N LEU A 22 42.96 0.44 7.76
CA LEU A 22 42.55 1.30 6.64
C LEU A 22 41.33 2.15 7.05
N LEU A 23 41.38 3.44 6.67
CA LEU A 23 40.25 4.35 6.77
C LEU A 23 39.50 4.42 5.43
N PRO A 24 38.16 4.55 5.45
CA PRO A 24 37.27 4.60 6.62
C PRO A 24 36.95 3.22 7.21
N VAL A 25 37.19 2.12 6.48
CA VAL A 25 36.82 0.75 6.88
C VAL A 25 37.99 -0.21 6.64
N CYS A 26 38.33 -1.00 7.66
CA CYS A 26 39.37 -2.03 7.59
C CYS A 26 38.96 -3.18 6.65
N SER A 27 39.89 -3.82 5.95
CA SER A 27 39.55 -4.85 4.94
C SER A 27 38.76 -6.02 5.52
N LEU A 28 39.01 -6.38 6.79
CA LEU A 28 38.29 -7.45 7.46
C LEU A 28 36.82 -7.08 7.71
N CYS A 29 36.56 -5.85 8.15
CA CYS A 29 35.20 -5.38 8.37
C CYS A 29 34.45 -5.17 7.05
N LYS A 30 35.14 -4.66 6.02
CA LYS A 30 34.60 -4.53 4.66
C LYS A 30 34.18 -5.90 4.09
N ARG A 31 35.07 -6.90 4.15
CA ARG A 31 34.79 -8.26 3.67
C ARG A 31 33.63 -8.94 4.41
N LEU A 32 33.51 -8.71 5.72
CA LEU A 32 32.46 -9.30 6.54
C LEU A 32 31.15 -8.50 6.55
N ASN A 33 31.11 -7.39 5.80
CA ASN A 33 30.02 -6.42 5.80
C ASN A 33 29.56 -6.03 7.21
N ARG A 34 30.52 -5.68 8.09
CA ARG A 34 30.24 -5.24 9.45
C ARG A 34 30.83 -3.86 9.70
N VAL A 35 30.24 -3.15 10.65
CA VAL A 35 30.64 -1.80 11.07
C VAL A 35 32.10 -1.78 11.56
N CYS A 36 32.85 -0.77 11.13
CA CYS A 36 34.25 -0.52 11.49
C CYS A 36 34.38 0.86 12.13
N CYS A 37 34.53 0.91 13.45
CA CYS A 37 34.67 2.16 14.20
C CYS A 37 36.07 2.28 14.81
N TYR A 38 36.65 3.47 14.71
CA TYR A 38 37.93 3.83 15.33
C TYR A 38 37.77 4.88 16.44
N THR A 39 36.56 5.18 16.91
CA THR A 39 36.33 6.13 18.01
C THR A 39 35.70 5.38 19.18
N GLU A 40 36.31 5.48 20.38
CA GLU A 40 35.68 4.96 21.61
C GLU A 40 34.42 5.78 21.91
N PRO A 41 33.29 5.15 22.29
CA PRO A 41 32.12 5.88 22.74
C PRO A 41 32.44 6.55 24.09
N ASN A 42 32.49 7.89 24.11
CA ASN A 42 32.56 8.65 25.35
C ASN A 42 31.36 8.30 26.25
N GLY A 43 31.66 7.96 27.50
CA GLY A 43 30.70 7.35 28.42
C GLY A 43 29.56 8.26 28.85
N ILE A 44 28.39 7.64 28.98
CA ILE A 44 27.38 8.03 29.97
C ILE A 44 27.26 6.82 30.90
N VAL A 45 27.78 6.98 32.12
CA VAL A 45 27.65 5.98 33.18
C VAL A 45 26.25 6.11 33.76
N GLY A 46 25.39 5.12 33.49
CA GLY A 46 24.15 4.89 34.21
C GLY A 46 24.19 3.49 34.82
N SER A 47 24.23 3.41 36.14
CA SER A 47 24.13 2.17 36.92
C SER A 47 22.68 1.69 37.01
N GLY A 48 22.44 0.38 36.82
CA GLY A 48 21.24 -0.30 37.29
C GLY A 48 20.65 -1.36 36.35
N ASP A 49 20.93 -2.62 36.69
CA ASP A 49 20.16 -3.87 36.49
C ASP A 49 19.61 -4.33 35.11
N SER A 50 19.86 -5.61 34.81
CA SER A 50 19.53 -6.34 33.56
C SER A 50 18.02 -6.46 33.28
N PRO A 51 17.56 -6.65 32.01
CA PRO A 51 17.73 -7.93 31.31
C PRO A 51 17.97 -7.85 29.79
N GLU A 52 18.45 -8.97 29.23
CA GLU A 52 18.66 -9.29 27.81
C GLU A 52 19.76 -8.50 27.06
N ALA A 53 20.79 -9.24 26.63
CA ALA A 53 21.89 -8.75 25.82
C ALA A 53 21.41 -8.41 24.39
N VAL A 54 20.70 -7.28 24.25
CA VAL A 54 20.63 -6.57 22.97
C VAL A 54 22.05 -6.09 22.70
N SER A 55 22.76 -6.79 21.80
CA SER A 55 24.01 -6.30 21.23
C SER A 55 23.75 -4.88 20.75
N SER A 56 24.19 -3.89 21.52
CA SER A 56 23.92 -2.47 21.31
C SER A 56 24.73 -2.02 20.10
N ILE A 57 24.22 -2.32 18.91
CA ILE A 57 24.75 -1.80 17.66
C ILE A 57 24.25 -0.36 17.59
N SER A 58 25.05 0.57 18.11
CA SER A 58 24.85 1.99 17.85
C SER A 58 24.90 2.21 16.35
N LEU A 59 23.80 2.67 15.76
CA LEU A 59 23.80 3.13 14.38
C LEU A 59 24.77 4.31 14.28
N PRO A 60 25.69 4.34 13.31
CA PRO A 60 26.57 5.48 13.14
C PRO A 60 25.72 6.70 12.81
N VAL A 61 25.82 7.75 13.63
CA VAL A 61 25.21 9.05 13.33
C VAL A 61 25.98 9.63 12.13
N PRO A 62 25.29 9.96 11.02
CA PRO A 62 25.94 10.63 9.90
C PRO A 62 26.56 11.94 10.36
N ASP A 63 27.72 12.28 9.80
CA ASP A 63 28.27 13.62 9.96
C ASP A 63 27.25 14.63 9.40
N LEU A 64 26.85 15.59 10.22
CA LEU A 64 25.81 16.58 9.86
C LEU A 64 26.22 17.37 8.61
N ALA A 65 27.52 17.61 8.40
CA ALA A 65 28.03 18.27 7.19
C ALA A 65 27.83 17.44 5.91
N GLN A 66 27.59 16.13 6.05
CA GLN A 66 27.35 15.22 4.94
C GLN A 66 25.87 15.11 4.56
N LEU A 67 24.93 15.64 5.37
CA LEU A 67 23.49 15.64 5.08
C LEU A 67 23.11 16.72 4.06
N THR A 68 23.83 16.77 2.94
CA THR A 68 23.52 17.66 1.81
C THR A 68 22.60 16.94 0.82
N SER A 69 21.79 17.72 0.08
CA SER A 69 20.92 17.18 -0.99
C SER A 69 21.67 16.30 -1.99
N ALA A 70 22.89 16.72 -2.39
CA ALA A 70 23.73 15.96 -3.31
C ALA A 70 24.20 14.62 -2.71
N ASN A 71 24.62 14.61 -1.44
CA ASN A 71 25.08 13.39 -0.77
C ASN A 71 23.95 12.41 -0.47
N ILE A 72 22.78 12.91 -0.06
CA ILE A 72 21.57 12.09 0.14
C ILE A 72 21.18 11.44 -1.19
N SER A 73 21.07 12.24 -2.26
CA SER A 73 20.76 11.74 -3.59
C SER A 73 21.80 10.72 -4.09
N HIS A 74 23.09 10.97 -3.88
CA HIS A 74 24.15 10.02 -4.22
C HIS A 74 24.07 8.73 -3.40
N THR A 75 23.78 8.82 -2.11
CA THR A 75 23.65 7.68 -1.20
C THR A 75 22.50 6.77 -1.62
N ILE A 76 21.31 7.34 -1.86
CA ILE A 76 20.14 6.58 -2.32
C ILE A 76 20.47 5.79 -3.59
N ARG A 77 21.04 6.47 -4.59
CA ARG A 77 21.42 5.85 -5.87
C ARG A 77 22.42 4.71 -5.68
N THR A 78 23.49 4.96 -4.93
CA THR A 78 24.53 3.95 -4.67
C THR A 78 23.99 2.73 -3.92
N GLN A 79 23.09 2.95 -2.97
CA GLN A 79 22.51 1.88 -2.17
C GLN A 79 21.51 1.06 -2.99
N VAL A 80 20.73 1.68 -3.87
CA VAL A 80 19.88 0.98 -4.84
C VAL A 80 20.71 0.01 -5.68
N PHE A 81 21.83 0.47 -6.26
CA PHE A 81 22.74 -0.41 -7.02
C PHE A 81 23.34 -1.53 -6.16
N THR A 82 23.66 -1.24 -4.90
CA THR A 82 24.22 -2.24 -3.99
C THR A 82 23.20 -3.33 -3.63
N ILE A 83 21.92 -2.97 -3.52
CA ILE A 83 20.83 -3.86 -3.09
C ILE A 83 20.29 -4.67 -4.27
N ILE A 84 19.98 -4.01 -5.38
CA ILE A 84 19.31 -4.61 -6.55
C ILE A 84 20.35 -5.20 -7.50
N GLY A 85 21.47 -4.53 -7.74
CA GLY A 85 22.48 -4.92 -8.71
C GLY A 85 22.44 -4.07 -9.99
N ASP A 86 22.73 -4.72 -11.11
CA ASP A 86 22.86 -4.08 -12.42
C ASP A 86 21.51 -3.80 -13.11
N GLU A 87 21.56 -3.23 -14.32
CA GLU A 87 20.39 -2.89 -15.13
C GLU A 87 19.47 -4.09 -15.36
N SER A 88 20.07 -5.26 -15.60
CA SER A 88 19.32 -6.47 -15.92
C SER A 88 18.43 -6.87 -14.76
N ARG A 89 18.94 -6.75 -13.52
CA ARG A 89 18.18 -7.04 -12.31
C ARG A 89 17.12 -5.98 -12.04
N ILE A 90 17.40 -4.71 -12.31
CA ILE A 90 16.39 -3.62 -12.21
C ILE A 90 15.24 -3.86 -13.19
N ARG A 91 15.55 -4.20 -14.46
CA ARG A 91 14.53 -4.54 -15.47
C ARG A 91 13.72 -5.78 -15.09
N ALA A 92 14.36 -6.80 -14.52
CA ALA A 92 13.65 -8.00 -14.06
C ALA A 92 12.66 -7.68 -12.92
N VAL A 93 13.05 -6.82 -11.97
CA VAL A 93 12.17 -6.35 -10.90
C VAL A 93 10.99 -5.56 -11.45
N ALA A 94 11.25 -4.64 -12.39
CA ALA A 94 10.21 -3.88 -13.06
C ALA A 94 9.22 -4.78 -13.80
N ALA A 95 9.72 -5.79 -14.52
CA ALA A 95 8.88 -6.74 -15.23
C ALA A 95 7.95 -7.52 -14.30
N ILE A 96 8.43 -7.88 -13.10
CA ILE A 96 7.58 -8.50 -12.07
C ILE A 96 6.49 -7.51 -11.64
N TYR A 97 6.83 -6.27 -11.30
CA TYR A 97 5.85 -5.25 -10.91
C TYR A 97 4.76 -5.02 -11.98
N PHE A 98 5.15 -4.84 -13.24
CA PHE A 98 4.19 -4.60 -14.34
C PHE A 98 3.32 -5.82 -14.63
N ARG A 99 3.80 -7.02 -14.28
CA ARG A 99 3.03 -8.26 -14.40
C ARG A 99 2.08 -8.50 -13.22
N THR A 100 2.46 -8.14 -11.99
CA THR A 100 1.73 -8.55 -10.77
C THR A 100 0.93 -7.44 -10.11
N ILE A 101 1.40 -6.20 -10.13
CA ILE A 101 0.77 -5.06 -9.41
C ILE A 101 0.04 -4.14 -10.38
N HIS A 102 0.71 -3.74 -11.46
CA HIS A 102 0.16 -2.81 -12.46
C HIS A 102 -1.21 -3.20 -13.02
N PRO A 103 -1.55 -4.49 -13.26
CA PRO A 103 -2.88 -4.85 -13.78
C PRO A 103 -4.06 -4.40 -12.92
N TRP A 104 -3.89 -4.29 -11.60
CA TRP A 104 -4.93 -3.84 -10.67
C TRP A 104 -4.62 -2.49 -10.00
N PHE A 105 -3.40 -1.97 -10.16
CA PHE A 105 -2.96 -0.67 -9.63
C PHE A 105 -2.04 0.10 -10.61
N PRO A 106 -2.56 0.54 -11.77
CA PRO A 106 -1.78 1.18 -12.83
C PRO A 106 -1.49 2.66 -12.53
N ILE A 107 -0.69 2.93 -11.49
CA ILE A 107 -0.25 4.29 -11.14
C ILE A 107 1.05 4.73 -11.85
N LEU A 108 1.66 3.81 -12.61
CA LEU A 108 2.89 4.01 -13.38
C LEU A 108 2.65 3.66 -14.84
N ALA A 109 3.19 4.45 -15.77
CA ALA A 109 3.19 4.13 -17.18
C ALA A 109 4.38 3.22 -17.55
N GLU A 110 4.10 2.03 -18.11
CA GLU A 110 5.11 1.01 -18.37
C GLU A 110 6.19 1.43 -19.38
N ALA A 111 5.78 1.89 -20.57
CA ALA A 111 6.73 2.27 -21.61
C ALA A 111 7.64 3.45 -21.19
N PRO A 112 7.10 4.59 -20.67
CA PRO A 112 7.94 5.68 -20.18
C PRO A 112 8.90 5.27 -19.06
N PHE A 113 8.49 4.37 -18.18
CA PHE A 113 9.36 3.85 -17.12
C PHE A 113 10.57 3.11 -17.70
N TYR A 114 10.38 2.22 -18.68
CA TYR A 114 11.50 1.51 -19.31
C TYR A 114 12.41 2.40 -20.16
N GLU A 115 11.86 3.44 -20.78
CA GLU A 115 12.65 4.47 -21.46
C GLU A 115 13.56 5.21 -20.46
N CYS A 116 13.00 5.62 -19.33
CA CYS A 116 13.76 6.25 -18.25
C CYS A 116 14.81 5.31 -17.63
N LEU A 117 14.53 4.01 -17.53
CA LEU A 117 15.51 3.01 -17.08
C LEU A 117 16.74 2.93 -17.99
N SER A 118 16.59 3.14 -19.30
CA SER A 118 17.75 3.13 -20.22
C SER A 118 18.76 4.24 -19.93
N HIS A 119 18.34 5.28 -19.20
CA HIS A 119 19.16 6.41 -18.78
C HIS A 119 19.50 6.40 -17.29
N ILE A 120 19.14 5.34 -16.56
CA ILE A 120 19.35 5.28 -15.10
C ILE A 120 20.83 5.31 -14.71
N PHE A 121 21.75 4.96 -15.62
CA PHE A 121 23.19 5.02 -15.35
C PHE A 121 23.82 6.37 -15.68
N THR A 122 23.18 7.18 -16.53
CA THR A 122 23.74 8.46 -16.98
C THR A 122 23.24 9.62 -16.12
N HIS A 123 21.94 9.67 -15.83
CA HIS A 123 21.33 10.68 -14.97
C HIS A 123 20.27 10.10 -14.03
N PRO A 124 20.64 9.24 -13.07
CA PRO A 124 19.67 8.69 -12.14
C PRO A 124 19.09 9.79 -11.26
N SER A 125 17.77 10.02 -11.34
CA SER A 125 17.06 10.74 -10.30
C SER A 125 16.96 9.83 -9.06
N PRO A 126 17.14 10.38 -7.85
CA PRO A 126 17.04 9.58 -6.62
C PRO A 126 15.65 8.97 -6.45
N ASP A 127 14.61 9.66 -6.90
CA ASP A 127 13.21 9.23 -6.82
C ASP A 127 12.94 8.01 -7.73
N LEU A 128 13.41 8.02 -8.99
CA LEU A 128 13.31 6.87 -9.89
C LEU A 128 14.08 5.66 -9.33
N SER A 129 15.25 5.91 -8.73
CA SER A 129 16.04 4.85 -8.09
C SER A 129 15.28 4.26 -6.89
N LEU A 130 14.66 5.11 -6.07
CA LEU A 130 13.84 4.67 -4.95
C LEU A 130 12.61 3.88 -5.40
N LEU A 131 12.00 4.25 -6.53
CA LEU A 131 10.85 3.55 -7.11
C LEU A 131 11.18 2.08 -7.42
N THR A 132 12.41 1.81 -7.90
CA THR A 132 12.86 0.43 -8.12
C THR A 132 12.98 -0.38 -6.82
N LEU A 133 13.36 0.25 -5.69
CA LEU A 133 13.36 -0.42 -4.39
C LEU A 133 11.94 -0.69 -3.88
N CYS A 134 10.99 0.23 -4.13
CA CYS A 134 9.58 -0.02 -3.83
C CYS A 134 9.05 -1.22 -4.63
N MET A 135 9.42 -1.35 -5.91
CA MET A 135 9.08 -2.52 -6.73
C MET A 135 9.69 -3.82 -6.18
N VAL A 136 10.95 -3.80 -5.71
CA VAL A 136 11.56 -4.97 -5.03
C VAL A 136 10.77 -5.35 -3.79
N LEU A 137 10.39 -4.36 -3.00
CA LEU A 137 9.67 -4.58 -1.74
C LEU A 137 8.29 -5.20 -1.99
N LEU A 138 7.56 -4.72 -3.00
CA LEU A 138 6.26 -5.26 -3.40
C LEU A 138 6.33 -6.65 -4.04
N GLY A 139 7.42 -6.96 -4.74
CA GLY A 139 7.65 -8.29 -5.33
C GLY A 139 8.22 -9.33 -4.35
N ALA A 140 8.44 -8.97 -3.08
CA ALA A 140 8.97 -9.89 -2.08
C ALA A 140 7.85 -10.72 -1.44
N ASN A 141 8.00 -12.04 -1.47
CA ASN A 141 7.06 -12.95 -0.80
C ASN A 141 7.47 -13.18 0.67
N PRO A 142 6.51 -13.22 1.61
CA PRO A 142 6.78 -13.66 2.97
C PRO A 142 7.27 -15.12 2.98
N VAL A 143 8.09 -15.48 3.98
CA VAL A 143 8.56 -16.86 4.16
C VAL A 143 7.91 -17.41 5.41
N LYS A 144 7.15 -18.50 5.29
CA LYS A 144 6.32 -19.06 6.37
C LYS A 144 5.37 -18.00 6.95
N ASP A 145 4.73 -17.24 6.07
CA ASP A 145 3.74 -16.21 6.40
C ASP A 145 4.28 -15.03 7.24
N GLU A 146 5.61 -14.91 7.35
CA GLU A 146 6.27 -13.81 8.06
C GLU A 146 7.09 -12.91 7.15
N ILE A 147 7.11 -11.61 7.48
CA ILE A 147 8.02 -10.63 6.87
C ILE A 147 9.45 -11.01 7.24
N THR A 148 10.24 -11.35 6.22
CA THR A 148 11.65 -11.70 6.43
C THR A 148 12.42 -10.53 7.04
N PRO A 149 13.49 -10.78 7.83
CA PRO A 149 14.33 -9.70 8.36
C PRO A 149 14.86 -8.77 7.26
N ARG A 150 15.17 -9.31 6.08
CA ARG A 150 15.63 -8.54 4.92
C ARG A 150 14.54 -7.60 4.39
N MET A 151 13.31 -8.08 4.24
CA MET A 151 12.17 -7.26 3.82
C MET A 151 11.90 -6.14 4.84
N ARG A 152 11.92 -6.47 6.13
CA ARG A 152 11.75 -5.48 7.20
C ARG A 152 12.83 -4.39 7.15
N SER A 153 14.10 -4.79 6.97
CA SER A 153 15.19 -3.82 6.80
C SER A 153 15.04 -2.97 5.54
N LEU A 154 14.60 -3.56 4.43
CA LEU A 154 14.35 -2.81 3.20
C LEU A 154 13.20 -1.82 3.35
N TYR A 155 12.10 -2.23 3.99
CA TYR A 155 10.97 -1.36 4.33
C TYR A 155 11.42 -0.14 5.16
N ILE A 156 12.19 -0.36 6.23
CA ILE A 156 12.73 0.72 7.08
C ILE A 156 13.64 1.64 6.26
N LEU A 157 14.49 1.08 5.39
CA LEU A 157 15.40 1.84 4.55
C LEU A 157 14.64 2.73 3.56
N VAL A 158 13.66 2.18 2.84
CA VAL A 158 12.82 2.93 1.88
C VAL A 158 12.07 4.05 2.60
N LYS A 159 11.47 3.77 3.76
CA LYS A 159 10.78 4.77 4.57
C LYS A 159 11.72 5.90 5.02
N GLY A 160 12.94 5.56 5.41
CA GLY A 160 13.99 6.53 5.73
C GLY A 160 14.42 7.38 4.53
N TYR A 161 14.50 6.81 3.32
CA TYR A 161 14.83 7.55 2.11
C TYR A 161 13.72 8.50 1.67
N ILE A 162 12.46 8.09 1.78
CA ILE A 162 11.32 8.99 1.55
C ILE A 162 11.41 10.21 2.49
N ALA A 163 11.63 9.97 3.78
CA ALA A 163 11.77 11.06 4.75
C ALA A 163 13.01 11.94 4.48
N SER A 164 14.11 11.35 4.02
CA SER A 164 15.33 12.09 3.70
C SER A 164 15.16 12.99 2.47
N LEU A 165 14.44 12.52 1.46
CA LEU A 165 14.09 13.30 0.27
C LEU A 165 13.11 14.42 0.62
N GLU A 166 12.14 14.14 1.48
CA GLU A 166 11.21 15.16 2.02
C GLU A 166 11.96 16.26 2.77
N ALA A 167 12.94 15.90 3.60
CA ALA A 167 13.72 16.84 4.40
C ALA A 167 14.62 17.78 3.56
N ILE A 168 14.85 17.46 2.28
CA ILE A 168 15.57 18.32 1.33
C ILE A 168 14.63 18.94 0.28
N ASP A 169 13.34 19.06 0.62
CA ASP A 169 12.28 19.70 -0.17
C ASP A 169 11.99 19.03 -1.53
N VAL A 170 12.26 17.73 -1.66
CA VAL A 170 11.86 16.98 -2.86
C VAL A 170 10.41 16.51 -2.71
N ASN A 171 9.57 16.92 -3.65
CA ASN A 171 8.18 16.45 -3.80
C ASN A 171 7.85 16.29 -5.29
N SER A 172 8.34 15.21 -5.91
CA SER A 172 8.08 14.88 -7.31
C SER A 172 6.93 13.87 -7.46
N LEU A 173 6.43 13.68 -8.69
CA LEU A 173 5.43 12.65 -8.97
C LEU A 173 6.00 11.24 -8.69
N GLU A 174 7.26 11.02 -9.04
CA GLU A 174 7.97 9.77 -8.82
C GLU A 174 8.11 9.47 -7.31
N LEU A 175 8.40 10.48 -6.48
CA LEU A 175 8.42 10.31 -5.02
C LEU A 175 7.01 10.06 -4.47
N LEU A 176 5.97 10.71 -5.00
CA LEU A 176 4.58 10.46 -4.61
C LEU A 176 4.18 9.00 -4.93
N GLN A 177 4.56 8.48 -6.09
CA GLN A 177 4.36 7.07 -6.45
C GLN A 177 5.14 6.14 -5.52
N CYS A 178 6.39 6.48 -5.15
CA CYS A 178 7.16 5.72 -4.16
C CYS A 178 6.42 5.62 -2.81
N ARG A 179 5.88 6.74 -2.32
CA ARG A 179 5.10 6.81 -1.08
C ARG A 179 3.86 5.94 -1.15
N LEU A 180 3.13 6.00 -2.26
CA LEU A 180 1.91 5.22 -2.45
C LEU A 180 2.21 3.71 -2.54
N LEU A 181 3.24 3.30 -3.29
CA LEU A 181 3.66 1.90 -3.36
C LEU A 181 4.13 1.36 -1.99
N LEU A 182 4.84 2.17 -1.19
CA LEU A 182 5.18 1.81 0.19
C LEU A 182 3.93 1.62 1.05
N THR A 183 2.91 2.47 0.89
CA THR A 183 1.62 2.31 1.59
C THR A 183 0.88 1.04 1.15
N ILE A 184 0.90 0.68 -0.14
CA ILE A 184 0.35 -0.59 -0.61
C ILE A 184 1.07 -1.78 0.02
N PHE A 185 2.40 -1.73 0.17
CA PHE A 185 3.14 -2.75 0.91
C PHE A 185 2.69 -2.83 2.38
N GLU A 186 2.51 -1.68 3.05
CA GLU A 186 2.03 -1.63 4.43
C GLU A 186 0.63 -2.26 4.56
N VAL A 187 -0.27 -1.97 3.62
CA VAL A 187 -1.61 -2.57 3.55
C VAL A 187 -1.53 -4.08 3.32
N GLY A 188 -0.77 -4.53 2.31
CA GLY A 188 -0.64 -5.95 1.97
C GLY A 188 0.01 -6.80 3.05
N HIS A 189 0.61 -6.18 4.08
CA HIS A 189 1.24 -6.86 5.21
C HIS A 189 0.56 -6.54 6.55
N GLY A 190 -0.64 -5.94 6.52
CA GLY A 190 -1.43 -5.65 7.72
C GLY A 190 -0.82 -4.60 8.66
N LEU A 191 0.11 -3.77 8.18
CA LEU A 191 0.75 -2.69 8.93
C LEU A 191 -0.15 -1.44 8.99
N TYR A 192 -1.44 -1.61 9.31
CA TYR A 192 -2.46 -0.57 9.20
C TYR A 192 -2.18 0.74 9.98
N PRO A 193 -1.61 0.72 11.20
CA PRO A 193 -1.24 1.96 11.88
C PRO A 193 -0.21 2.78 11.09
N ALA A 194 0.76 2.10 10.45
CA ALA A 194 1.72 2.75 9.58
C ALA A 194 1.07 3.22 8.29
N ALA A 195 0.24 2.38 7.65
CA ALA A 195 -0.49 2.71 6.43
C ALA A 195 -1.39 3.95 6.60
N TYR A 196 -2.07 4.07 7.74
CA TYR A 196 -2.95 5.22 8.07
C TYR A 196 -2.16 6.54 8.15
N ILE A 197 -0.95 6.52 8.71
CA ILE A 197 -0.08 7.71 8.74
C ILE A 197 0.48 7.98 7.34
N SER A 198 1.00 6.96 6.67
CA SER A 198 1.59 7.07 5.33
C SER A 198 0.58 7.62 4.32
N ILE A 199 -0.68 7.17 4.35
CA ILE A 199 -1.70 7.64 3.41
C ILE A 199 -2.09 9.10 3.67
N GLY A 200 -2.16 9.54 4.93
CA GLY A 200 -2.33 10.95 5.26
C GLY A 200 -1.20 11.82 4.70
N ALA A 201 0.05 11.35 4.79
CA ALA A 201 1.20 12.03 4.18
C ALA A 201 1.12 12.06 2.64
N ASN A 202 0.69 10.97 2.01
CA ASN A 202 0.46 10.91 0.56
C ASN A 202 -0.57 11.95 0.10
N VAL A 203 -1.69 12.09 0.81
CA VAL A 203 -2.72 13.09 0.49
C VAL A 203 -2.13 14.50 0.51
N ARG A 204 -1.37 14.84 1.55
CA ARG A 204 -0.76 16.18 1.67
C ARG A 204 0.31 16.43 0.62
N ALA A 205 1.14 15.42 0.31
CA ALA A 205 2.14 15.50 -0.74
C ALA A 205 1.51 15.69 -2.13
N ALA A 206 0.41 14.98 -2.42
CA ALA A 206 -0.34 15.11 -3.67
C ALA A 206 -0.98 16.50 -3.83
N VAL A 207 -1.57 17.04 -2.75
CA VAL A 207 -2.14 18.40 -2.75
C VAL A 207 -1.06 19.45 -2.95
N ALA A 208 0.09 19.32 -2.25
CA ALA A 208 1.21 20.23 -2.43
C ALA A 208 1.82 20.18 -3.85
N LEU A 209 1.70 19.03 -4.53
CA LEU A 209 2.16 18.83 -5.91
C LEU A 209 1.14 19.31 -6.96
N GLY A 210 -0.13 19.53 -6.60
CA GLY A 210 -1.20 19.78 -7.56
C GLY A 210 -1.63 18.52 -8.33
N ALA A 211 -1.46 17.34 -7.75
CA ALA A 211 -1.90 16.08 -8.37
C ALA A 211 -3.42 15.82 -8.18
N ASN A 212 -4.05 16.54 -7.25
CA ASN A 212 -5.49 16.44 -6.96
C ASN A 212 -6.36 17.38 -7.81
N GLU A 213 -5.78 18.09 -8.77
CA GLU A 213 -6.50 19.05 -9.60
C GLU A 213 -7.62 18.37 -10.41
N ALA A 214 -8.74 19.07 -10.53
CA ALA A 214 -9.96 18.56 -11.12
C ALA A 214 -9.91 18.47 -12.64
N SER A 215 -9.32 19.49 -13.28
CA SER A 215 -9.34 19.60 -14.73
C SER A 215 -8.09 19.02 -15.36
N LYS A 216 -8.25 18.34 -16.52
CA LYS A 216 -7.12 17.88 -17.33
C LYS A 216 -6.20 19.05 -17.73
N ALA A 217 -6.76 20.22 -18.02
CA ALA A 217 -5.98 21.41 -18.40
C ALA A 217 -5.09 21.92 -17.26
N GLU A 218 -5.56 21.90 -16.00
CA GLU A 218 -4.74 22.26 -14.83
C GLU A 218 -3.64 21.24 -14.59
N LEU A 219 -3.94 19.94 -14.67
CA LEU A 219 -2.93 18.90 -14.56
C LEU A 219 -1.86 19.03 -15.66
N GLU A 220 -2.26 19.25 -16.92
CA GLU A 220 -1.32 19.45 -18.03
C GLU A 220 -0.46 20.71 -17.86
N LYS A 221 -1.04 21.77 -17.28
CA LYS A 221 -0.29 22.99 -16.93
C LYS A 221 0.74 22.72 -15.82
N THR A 222 0.37 21.97 -14.79
CA THR A 222 1.24 21.63 -13.65
C THR A 222 2.37 20.70 -14.07
N PHE A 223 2.06 19.62 -14.79
CA PHE A 223 3.03 18.57 -15.15
C PHE A 223 3.69 18.77 -16.52
N LYS A 224 3.26 19.76 -17.30
CA LYS A 224 3.82 20.15 -18.62
C LYS A 224 3.83 19.04 -19.67
N SER A 225 3.11 17.95 -19.43
CA SER A 225 2.98 16.79 -20.32
C SER A 225 1.62 16.14 -20.08
N SER A 226 0.94 15.77 -21.17
CA SER A 226 -0.35 15.05 -21.10
C SER A 226 -0.18 13.67 -20.46
N GLU A 227 0.92 12.98 -20.76
CA GLU A 227 1.23 11.66 -20.21
C GLU A 227 1.47 11.73 -18.69
N LYS A 228 2.28 12.70 -18.23
CA LYS A 228 2.51 12.90 -16.79
C LYS A 228 1.24 13.38 -16.07
N ALA A 229 0.39 14.17 -16.72
CA ALA A 229 -0.91 14.57 -16.17
C ALA A 229 -1.84 13.36 -15.98
N ASP A 230 -1.87 12.43 -16.93
CA ASP A 230 -2.65 11.19 -16.84
C ASP A 230 -2.10 10.27 -15.74
N GLU A 231 -0.78 10.17 -15.60
CA GLU A 231 -0.13 9.39 -14.54
C GLU A 231 -0.36 10.01 -13.14
N ALA A 232 -0.29 11.34 -13.00
CA ALA A 232 -0.62 12.06 -11.77
C ALA A 232 -2.08 11.83 -11.36
N ARG A 233 -3.00 11.84 -12.33
CA ARG A 233 -4.42 11.53 -12.11
C ARG A 233 -4.61 10.09 -11.60
N CYS A 234 -3.92 9.12 -12.20
CA CYS A 234 -3.97 7.73 -11.76
C CYS A 234 -3.38 7.58 -10.35
N THR A 235 -2.29 8.28 -10.06
CA THR A 235 -1.66 8.32 -8.74
C THR A 235 -2.63 8.89 -7.69
N TRP A 236 -3.28 10.03 -7.97
CA TRP A 236 -4.29 10.61 -7.08
C TRP A 236 -5.48 9.67 -6.85
N ARG A 237 -6.00 9.03 -7.90
CA ARG A 237 -7.04 8.00 -7.78
C ARG A 237 -6.58 6.85 -6.88
N GLY A 238 -5.34 6.40 -7.04
CA GLY A 238 -4.74 5.37 -6.19
C GLY A 238 -4.65 5.77 -4.72
N ILE A 239 -4.31 7.04 -4.44
CA ILE A 239 -4.33 7.61 -3.08
C ILE A 239 -5.74 7.56 -2.50
N VAL A 240 -6.74 8.02 -3.24
CA VAL A 240 -8.15 8.02 -2.78
C VAL A 240 -8.62 6.60 -2.48
N ILE A 241 -8.40 5.65 -3.39
CA ILE A 241 -8.77 4.23 -3.19
C ILE A 241 -8.11 3.68 -1.93
N THR A 242 -6.82 3.91 -1.76
CA THR A 242 -6.04 3.40 -0.62
C THR A 242 -6.48 4.04 0.69
N ASP A 243 -6.78 5.34 0.71
CA ASP A 243 -7.28 6.06 1.89
C ASP A 243 -8.61 5.47 2.39
N ARG A 244 -9.57 5.25 1.48
CA ARG A 244 -10.86 4.66 1.84
C ARG A 244 -10.70 3.23 2.35
N TYR A 245 -9.82 2.45 1.72
CA TYR A 245 -9.53 1.09 2.17
C TYR A 245 -8.87 1.03 3.56
N VAL A 246 -7.86 1.88 3.80
CA VAL A 246 -7.17 1.95 5.10
C VAL A 246 -8.10 2.47 6.20
N SER A 247 -9.00 3.41 5.87
CA SER A 247 -10.03 3.91 6.79
C SER A 247 -11.01 2.81 7.19
N LEU A 248 -11.47 2.02 6.21
CA LEU A 248 -12.32 0.84 6.43
C LEU A 248 -11.65 -0.17 7.37
N GLU A 249 -10.39 -0.52 7.13
CA GLU A 249 -9.62 -1.48 7.96
C GLU A 249 -9.36 -0.95 9.37
N SER A 250 -9.11 0.35 9.49
CA SER A 250 -8.86 1.00 10.78
C SER A 250 -10.15 1.28 11.57
N ASN A 251 -11.33 1.00 10.99
CA ASN A 251 -12.64 1.39 11.51
C ASN A 251 -12.71 2.90 11.86
N LYS A 252 -12.16 3.72 10.96
CA LYS A 252 -12.10 5.18 11.08
C LYS A 252 -12.81 5.83 9.91
N GLY A 253 -13.24 7.08 10.12
CA GLY A 253 -13.75 7.91 9.04
C GLY A 253 -12.68 8.24 7.99
N PRO A 254 -13.11 8.56 6.75
CA PRO A 254 -12.23 8.95 5.65
C PRO A 254 -11.35 10.17 5.98
N ILE A 255 -10.05 10.16 5.63
CA ILE A 255 -9.15 11.30 5.90
C ILE A 255 -9.38 12.43 4.89
N ILE A 256 -9.54 12.09 3.61
CA ILE A 256 -9.73 13.08 2.55
C ILE A 256 -11.12 13.71 2.68
N PRO A 257 -11.23 15.04 2.91
CA PRO A 257 -12.51 15.73 2.95
C PRO A 257 -13.20 15.72 1.59
N LYS A 258 -14.55 15.67 1.58
CA LYS A 258 -15.37 15.70 0.36
C LYS A 258 -15.02 16.88 -0.57
N ALA A 259 -14.65 18.03 -0.01
CA ALA A 259 -14.26 19.22 -0.77
C ALA A 259 -13.03 19.00 -1.69
N LEU A 260 -12.12 18.08 -1.34
CA LEU A 260 -10.94 17.77 -2.15
C LEU A 260 -11.22 16.74 -3.26
N LEU A 261 -12.43 16.19 -3.31
CA LEU A 261 -12.84 15.14 -4.26
C LEU A 261 -13.59 15.68 -5.48
N SER A 262 -13.99 16.95 -5.44
CA SER A 262 -14.81 17.64 -6.46
C SER A 262 -14.24 17.59 -7.90
N GLY A 263 -13.01 17.11 -8.07
CA GLY A 263 -12.35 16.87 -9.35
C GLY A 263 -12.18 15.41 -9.79
N ALA A 264 -12.28 14.45 -8.86
CA ALA A 264 -12.31 13.02 -9.18
C ALA A 264 -13.68 12.57 -9.72
N ASP A 265 -14.69 13.44 -9.60
CA ASP A 265 -16.11 13.17 -9.86
C ASP A 265 -16.53 13.16 -11.33
N SER A 266 -15.70 13.68 -12.23
CA SER A 266 -16.11 13.73 -13.63
C SER A 266 -15.80 12.41 -14.36
N ASP A 267 -16.77 11.49 -14.34
CA ASP A 267 -16.84 10.37 -15.30
C ASP A 267 -16.82 10.86 -16.78
N SER A 268 -16.87 12.19 -17.04
CA SER A 268 -16.79 12.79 -18.39
C SER A 268 -15.40 12.74 -19.05
N PHE A 269 -14.34 12.38 -18.30
CA PHE A 269 -12.98 12.33 -18.85
C PHE A 269 -12.64 11.03 -19.60
N ASP A 270 -13.48 9.99 -19.51
CA ASP A 270 -13.24 8.68 -20.14
C ASP A 270 -13.72 8.64 -21.62
N LEU A 271 -13.47 9.71 -22.38
CA LEU A 271 -13.73 9.78 -23.83
C LEU A 271 -12.68 9.03 -24.68
N ALA A 272 -11.86 8.15 -24.07
CA ALA A 272 -11.14 7.15 -24.84
C ALA A 272 -12.17 6.12 -25.33
N LEU A 273 -12.31 5.98 -26.65
CA LEU A 273 -13.30 5.08 -27.28
C LEU A 273 -13.24 3.63 -26.75
N THR A 274 -12.13 3.21 -26.15
CA THR A 274 -12.02 2.04 -25.25
C THR A 274 -10.77 2.16 -24.35
N PRO A 275 -10.89 2.24 -23.01
CA PRO A 275 -9.74 2.24 -22.11
C PRO A 275 -8.97 0.89 -22.15
N SER A 276 -7.68 0.91 -21.80
CA SER A 276 -6.92 -0.33 -21.63
C SER A 276 -7.55 -1.19 -20.52
N LYS A 277 -7.39 -2.52 -20.60
CA LYS A 277 -7.97 -3.44 -19.62
C LYS A 277 -7.58 -3.08 -18.16
N PRO A 278 -6.31 -2.80 -17.81
CA PRO A 278 -5.96 -2.37 -16.45
C PRO A 278 -6.65 -1.08 -16.01
N LEU A 279 -6.70 -0.08 -16.90
CA LEU A 279 -7.31 1.22 -16.60
C LEU A 279 -8.83 1.10 -16.39
N TYR A 280 -9.50 0.25 -17.17
CA TYR A 280 -10.92 -0.05 -16.97
C TYR A 280 -11.19 -0.61 -15.57
N HIS A 281 -10.44 -1.64 -15.14
CA HIS A 281 -10.59 -2.23 -13.81
C HIS A 281 -10.28 -1.22 -12.69
N PHE A 282 -9.27 -0.38 -12.91
CA PHE A 282 -8.91 0.67 -11.97
C PHE A 282 -9.98 1.75 -11.85
N ASN A 283 -10.64 2.13 -12.96
CA ASN A 283 -11.77 3.06 -12.94
C ASN A 283 -12.98 2.45 -12.21
N LYS A 284 -13.26 1.16 -12.41
CA LYS A 284 -14.27 0.43 -11.62
C LYS A 284 -13.89 0.39 -10.14
N LEU A 285 -12.62 0.20 -9.80
CA LEU A 285 -12.15 0.25 -8.43
C LEU A 285 -12.35 1.63 -7.80
N ALA A 286 -12.06 2.70 -8.53
CA ALA A 286 -12.32 4.08 -8.10
C ALA A 286 -13.82 4.36 -7.89
N GLN A 287 -14.69 3.80 -8.74
CA GLN A 287 -16.15 3.87 -8.54
C GLN A 287 -16.56 3.12 -7.25
N ALA A 288 -16.05 1.91 -7.03
CA ALA A 288 -16.31 1.15 -5.82
C ALA A 288 -15.84 1.89 -4.55
N SER A 289 -14.67 2.55 -4.59
CA SER A 289 -14.17 3.32 -3.45
C SER A 289 -15.02 4.55 -3.13
N ARG A 290 -15.65 5.18 -4.14
CA ARG A 290 -16.61 6.27 -3.92
C ARG A 290 -17.86 5.80 -3.18
N ILE A 291 -18.38 4.64 -3.54
CA ILE A 291 -19.53 4.05 -2.83
C ILE A 291 -19.11 3.63 -1.40
N LEU A 292 -17.89 3.11 -1.22
CA LEU A 292 -17.33 2.84 0.11
C LEU A 292 -17.25 4.11 0.97
N GLU A 293 -16.89 5.26 0.40
CA GLU A 293 -16.90 6.52 1.15
C GLU A 293 -18.30 6.90 1.66
N GLN A 294 -19.35 6.67 0.87
CA GLN A 294 -20.73 6.87 1.31
C GLN A 294 -21.05 5.97 2.51
N VAL A 295 -20.65 4.69 2.45
CA VAL A 295 -20.79 3.76 3.58
C VAL A 295 -20.04 4.24 4.82
N LEU A 296 -18.77 4.63 4.67
CA LEU A 296 -17.96 5.09 5.80
C LEU A 296 -18.53 6.36 6.42
N THR A 297 -19.04 7.29 5.60
CA THR A 297 -19.72 8.49 6.08
C THR A 297 -20.98 8.11 6.86
N HIS A 298 -21.84 7.27 6.29
CA HIS A 298 -23.08 6.83 6.93
C HIS A 298 -22.85 6.14 8.29
N VAL A 299 -21.77 5.35 8.41
CA VAL A 299 -21.43 4.63 9.65
C VAL A 299 -20.78 5.51 10.71
N HIS A 300 -19.91 6.46 10.30
CA HIS A 300 -19.10 7.25 11.24
C HIS A 300 -19.63 8.66 11.50
N ASP A 301 -20.44 9.21 10.61
CA ASP A 301 -21.08 10.53 10.69
C ASP A 301 -22.57 10.43 10.31
N PRO A 302 -23.39 9.70 11.11
CA PRO A 302 -24.76 9.40 10.74
C PRO A 302 -25.64 10.65 10.77
N VAL A 303 -26.55 10.75 9.79
CA VAL A 303 -27.56 11.81 9.74
C VAL A 303 -28.44 11.75 11.01
N GLN A 304 -28.66 12.90 11.65
CA GLN A 304 -29.37 12.98 12.93
C GLN A 304 -30.85 12.58 12.85
N HIS A 305 -31.46 12.63 11.66
CA HIS A 305 -32.87 12.35 11.45
C HIS A 305 -33.07 10.93 10.93
N MET A 306 -33.83 10.12 11.67
CA MET A 306 -33.99 8.68 11.46
C MET A 306 -34.60 8.27 10.11
N GLU A 307 -35.51 9.08 9.54
CA GLU A 307 -36.10 8.79 8.22
C GLU A 307 -35.05 8.91 7.11
N PHE A 308 -34.31 10.02 7.09
CA PHE A 308 -33.22 10.24 6.15
C PHE A 308 -32.09 9.22 6.30
N PHE A 309 -31.83 8.76 7.54
CA PHE A 309 -30.83 7.73 7.81
C PHE A 309 -31.18 6.39 7.14
N ASN A 310 -32.43 5.93 7.25
CA ASN A 310 -32.86 4.68 6.61
C ASN A 310 -32.89 4.79 5.08
N ASP A 311 -33.37 5.93 4.56
CA ASP A 311 -33.40 6.18 3.12
C ASP A 311 -31.99 6.23 2.52
N GLU A 312 -31.03 6.85 3.24
CA GLU A 312 -29.62 6.85 2.88
C GLU A 312 -29.05 5.42 2.81
N ALA A 313 -29.28 4.60 3.84
CA ALA A 313 -28.83 3.21 3.87
C ALA A 313 -29.41 2.40 2.70
N ILE A 314 -30.72 2.52 2.44
CA ILE A 314 -31.38 1.85 1.31
C ILE A 314 -30.79 2.30 -0.03
N GLN A 315 -30.52 3.60 -0.18
CA GLN A 315 -29.95 4.14 -1.40
C GLN A 315 -28.51 3.66 -1.63
N ILE A 316 -27.70 3.57 -0.57
CA ILE A 316 -26.35 2.99 -0.62
C ILE A 316 -26.43 1.52 -1.05
N LEU A 317 -27.32 0.72 -0.46
CA LEU A 317 -27.50 -0.70 -0.79
C LEU A 317 -27.93 -0.90 -2.26
N LYS A 318 -28.87 -0.09 -2.75
CA LYS A 318 -29.28 -0.09 -4.17
C LYS A 318 -28.11 0.26 -5.10
N THR A 319 -27.33 1.27 -4.73
CA THR A 319 -26.17 1.72 -5.50
C THR A 319 -25.10 0.63 -5.57
N LEU A 320 -24.78 -0.02 -4.44
CA LEU A 320 -23.85 -1.17 -4.40
C LEU A 320 -24.34 -2.34 -5.26
N SER A 321 -25.62 -2.66 -5.19
CA SER A 321 -26.20 -3.77 -5.96
C SER A 321 -26.14 -3.49 -7.46
N SER A 322 -26.59 -2.31 -7.89
CA SER A 322 -26.52 -1.92 -9.31
C SER A 322 -25.08 -1.84 -9.80
N PHE A 323 -24.16 -1.28 -9.02
CA PHE A 323 -22.76 -1.20 -9.40
C PHE A 323 -22.15 -2.58 -9.67
N ARG A 324 -22.44 -3.57 -8.80
CA ARG A 324 -21.93 -4.94 -8.96
C ARG A 324 -22.41 -5.60 -10.25
N GLU A 325 -23.64 -5.34 -10.69
CA GLU A 325 -24.16 -5.80 -11.98
C GLU A 325 -23.35 -5.23 -13.15
N THR A 326 -22.82 -4.01 -13.03
CA THR A 326 -21.97 -3.39 -14.08
C THR A 326 -20.54 -3.92 -14.14
N VAL A 327 -20.08 -4.63 -13.11
CA VAL A 327 -18.72 -5.18 -13.02
C VAL A 327 -18.67 -6.65 -13.44
N GLN A 328 -19.83 -7.31 -13.54
CA GLN A 328 -19.94 -8.66 -14.10
C GLN A 328 -19.69 -8.61 -15.62
N ASP A 329 -18.42 -8.59 -15.99
CA ASP A 329 -17.99 -8.78 -17.36
C ASP A 329 -18.29 -10.23 -17.77
N LYS A 330 -19.20 -10.42 -18.73
CA LYS A 330 -19.63 -11.76 -19.16
C LYS A 330 -18.53 -12.50 -19.92
N ASP A 331 -17.47 -11.81 -20.37
CA ASP A 331 -16.50 -12.35 -21.32
C ASP A 331 -15.04 -12.38 -20.83
N ALA A 332 -14.71 -12.05 -19.56
CA ALA A 332 -13.30 -12.10 -19.12
C ALA A 332 -13.09 -12.46 -17.63
N VAL A 333 -12.28 -13.52 -17.44
CA VAL A 333 -11.69 -14.04 -16.18
C VAL A 333 -12.61 -14.94 -15.32
N PRO A 334 -12.19 -16.17 -14.96
CA PRO A 334 -13.05 -17.12 -14.23
C PRO A 334 -13.28 -16.77 -12.74
N HIS A 335 -12.73 -15.66 -12.24
CA HIS A 335 -12.60 -15.40 -10.79
C HIS A 335 -13.03 -13.98 -10.41
N SER A 336 -14.34 -13.78 -10.23
CA SER A 336 -14.91 -12.52 -9.71
C SER A 336 -14.37 -12.09 -8.34
N LEU A 337 -13.76 -13.03 -7.59
CA LEU A 337 -13.10 -12.77 -6.30
C LEU A 337 -11.87 -11.87 -6.44
N CYS A 338 -11.11 -11.99 -7.54
CA CYS A 338 -9.86 -11.27 -7.77
C CYS A 338 -10.09 -9.83 -8.27
N TYR A 339 -11.33 -9.44 -8.51
CA TYR A 339 -11.67 -8.08 -8.94
C TYR A 339 -11.72 -7.17 -7.72
N SER A 340 -10.71 -6.30 -7.58
CA SER A 340 -10.62 -5.32 -6.49
C SER A 340 -11.92 -4.54 -6.27
N ALA A 341 -12.59 -4.15 -7.36
CA ALA A 341 -13.85 -3.41 -7.30
C ALA A 341 -14.96 -4.23 -6.62
N VAL A 342 -15.11 -5.52 -6.97
CA VAL A 342 -16.08 -6.43 -6.37
C VAL A 342 -15.75 -6.67 -4.89
N ALA A 343 -14.47 -6.86 -4.56
CA ALA A 343 -14.03 -7.07 -3.18
C ALA A 343 -14.30 -5.84 -2.29
N ILE A 344 -14.03 -4.63 -2.77
CA ILE A 344 -14.37 -3.40 -2.06
C ILE A 344 -15.88 -3.25 -1.92
N SER A 345 -16.67 -3.52 -2.97
CA SER A 345 -18.13 -3.47 -2.87
C SER A 345 -18.70 -4.47 -1.87
N ARG A 346 -18.19 -5.71 -1.82
CA ARG A 346 -18.58 -6.70 -0.80
C ARG A 346 -18.23 -6.23 0.61
N SER A 347 -17.04 -5.67 0.78
CA SER A 347 -16.60 -5.10 2.05
C SER A 347 -17.52 -3.97 2.51
N ALA A 348 -17.82 -3.02 1.62
CA ALA A 348 -18.72 -1.90 1.87
C ALA A 348 -20.13 -2.39 2.25
N LEU A 349 -20.64 -3.39 1.53
CA LEU A 349 -21.94 -4.01 1.77
C LEU A 349 -22.01 -4.68 3.15
N MET A 350 -21.00 -5.48 3.51
CA MET A 350 -20.93 -6.08 4.84
C MET A 350 -20.80 -5.01 5.94
N THR A 351 -20.05 -3.93 5.71
CA THR A 351 -19.93 -2.86 6.71
C THR A 351 -21.25 -2.16 7.01
N VAL A 352 -22.01 -1.76 5.97
CA VAL A 352 -23.32 -1.10 6.18
C VAL A 352 -24.35 -2.06 6.79
N LEU A 353 -24.35 -3.34 6.37
CA LEU A 353 -25.27 -4.34 6.90
C LEU A 353 -24.97 -4.71 8.36
N GLU A 354 -23.68 -4.80 8.73
CA GLU A 354 -23.28 -5.09 10.11
C GLU A 354 -23.69 -3.93 11.03
N PHE A 355 -23.48 -2.69 10.56
CA PHE A 355 -23.95 -1.50 11.26
C PHE A 355 -25.47 -1.53 11.45
N GLY A 356 -26.23 -1.84 10.40
CA GLY A 356 -27.69 -2.01 10.46
C GLY A 356 -28.14 -3.11 11.44
N CYS A 357 -27.40 -4.21 11.56
CA CYS A 357 -27.67 -5.26 12.55
C CYS A 357 -27.42 -4.80 14.00
N SER A 358 -26.47 -3.88 14.20
CA SER A 358 -26.09 -3.37 15.52
C SER A 358 -26.98 -2.24 16.03
N PHE A 359 -27.87 -1.71 15.18
CA PHE A 359 -28.64 -0.51 15.46
C PHE A 359 -29.79 -0.79 16.45
N LYS A 360 -29.78 -0.11 17.60
CA LYS A 360 -30.75 -0.29 18.69
C LYS A 360 -31.65 0.94 18.84
N ALA A 361 -32.66 1.10 17.99
CA ALA A 361 -33.74 2.05 18.23
C ALA A 361 -35.11 1.37 18.10
N SER A 362 -36.09 1.86 18.86
CA SER A 362 -37.44 1.31 18.94
C SER A 362 -38.16 1.41 17.58
N GLY A 363 -38.70 0.28 17.09
CA GLY A 363 -39.49 0.22 15.84
C GLY A 363 -38.74 -0.26 14.59
N ILE A 364 -37.51 -0.77 14.73
CA ILE A 364 -36.59 -1.07 13.61
C ILE A 364 -36.38 -2.59 13.38
N GLU A 365 -37.19 -3.45 14.01
CA GLU A 365 -37.05 -4.92 13.89
C GLU A 365 -37.02 -5.42 12.44
N SER A 366 -37.82 -4.81 11.55
CA SER A 366 -37.83 -5.14 10.12
C SER A 366 -36.49 -4.84 9.41
N CYS A 367 -35.82 -3.75 9.76
CA CYS A 367 -34.53 -3.36 9.16
C CYS A 367 -33.39 -4.25 9.67
N VAL A 368 -33.41 -4.63 10.96
CA VAL A 368 -32.44 -5.58 11.53
C VAL A 368 -32.57 -6.94 10.86
N VAL A 369 -33.79 -7.46 10.73
CA VAL A 369 -34.06 -8.73 10.03
C VAL A 369 -33.67 -8.66 8.55
N GLY A 370 -33.98 -7.54 7.89
CA GLY A 370 -33.59 -7.28 6.50
C GLY A 370 -32.07 -7.27 6.32
N SER A 371 -31.35 -6.57 7.21
CA SER A 371 -29.90 -6.47 7.21
C SER A 371 -29.24 -7.83 7.45
N TYR A 372 -29.76 -8.60 8.41
CA TYR A 372 -29.31 -9.96 8.69
C TYR A 372 -29.46 -10.89 7.47
N ARG A 373 -30.62 -10.82 6.81
CA ARG A 373 -30.89 -11.63 5.60
C ARG A 373 -29.98 -11.24 4.43
N LEU A 374 -29.77 -9.94 4.19
CA LEU A 374 -28.87 -9.49 3.14
C LEU A 374 -27.41 -9.84 3.47
N MET A 375 -27.01 -9.75 4.73
CA MET A 375 -25.67 -10.13 5.18
C MET A 375 -25.39 -11.59 4.86
N HIS A 376 -26.36 -12.47 5.13
CA HIS A 376 -26.27 -13.88 4.79
C HIS A 376 -25.97 -14.10 3.31
N ASN A 377 -26.76 -13.49 2.42
CA ASN A 377 -26.60 -13.66 0.97
C ASN A 377 -25.20 -13.25 0.50
N VAL A 378 -24.67 -12.14 1.03
CA VAL A 378 -23.36 -11.60 0.63
C VAL A 378 -22.23 -12.51 1.07
N VAL A 379 -22.30 -13.04 2.29
CA VAL A 379 -21.32 -14.00 2.81
C VAL A 379 -21.38 -15.30 2.03
N GLU A 380 -22.58 -15.80 1.70
CA GLU A 380 -22.76 -17.04 0.93
C GLU A 380 -22.21 -16.90 -0.49
N GLU A 381 -22.51 -15.78 -1.16
CA GLU A 381 -21.93 -15.44 -2.47
C GLU A 381 -20.40 -15.39 -2.42
N LEU A 382 -19.81 -14.86 -1.34
CA LEU A 382 -18.36 -14.79 -1.18
C LEU A 382 -17.75 -16.17 -0.92
N VAL A 383 -18.36 -17.01 -0.08
CA VAL A 383 -17.89 -18.38 0.19
C VAL A 383 -17.90 -19.20 -1.10
N ASN A 384 -18.99 -19.15 -1.87
CA ASN A 384 -19.09 -19.85 -3.16
C ASN A 384 -18.04 -19.33 -4.16
N ALA A 385 -17.80 -18.02 -4.21
CA ALA A 385 -16.74 -17.45 -5.06
C ALA A 385 -15.34 -17.89 -4.61
N SER A 386 -15.11 -18.00 -3.30
CA SER A 386 -13.83 -18.42 -2.71
C SER A 386 -13.57 -19.90 -2.96
N GLU A 387 -14.59 -20.76 -2.89
CA GLU A 387 -14.49 -22.18 -3.21
C GLU A 387 -14.17 -22.40 -4.70
N SER A 388 -14.87 -21.69 -5.59
CA SER A 388 -14.60 -21.72 -7.03
C SER A 388 -13.18 -21.25 -7.35
N PHE A 389 -12.71 -20.21 -6.66
CA PHE A 389 -11.33 -19.72 -6.78
C PHE A 389 -10.32 -20.76 -6.30
N ALA A 390 -10.48 -21.30 -5.09
CA ALA A 390 -9.60 -22.31 -4.53
C ALA A 390 -9.51 -23.58 -5.40
N ALA A 391 -10.60 -23.96 -6.07
CA ALA A 391 -10.62 -25.11 -6.99
C ALA A 391 -9.85 -24.88 -8.30
N GLN A 392 -9.63 -23.63 -8.71
CA GLN A 392 -9.10 -23.28 -10.03
C GLN A 392 -7.79 -22.46 -9.97
N ILE A 393 -7.29 -22.20 -8.76
CA ILE A 393 -6.17 -21.30 -8.51
C ILE A 393 -4.86 -21.83 -9.10
N ARG A 394 -4.15 -20.96 -9.83
CA ARG A 394 -2.75 -21.21 -10.22
C ARG A 394 -1.81 -20.40 -9.31
N PRO A 395 -0.56 -20.85 -9.09
CA PRO A 395 0.41 -20.09 -8.31
C PRO A 395 0.62 -18.65 -8.80
N ALA A 396 0.57 -18.41 -10.12
CA ALA A 396 0.66 -17.08 -10.70
C ALA A 396 -0.54 -16.17 -10.36
N ASP A 397 -1.72 -16.75 -10.09
CA ASP A 397 -2.92 -16.00 -9.71
C ASP A 397 -2.79 -15.45 -8.28
N LEU A 398 -2.04 -16.14 -7.40
CA LEU A 398 -1.74 -15.67 -6.05
C LEU A 398 -0.74 -14.50 -6.06
N GLU A 399 0.26 -14.53 -6.93
CA GLU A 399 1.25 -13.45 -7.04
C GLU A 399 0.64 -12.13 -7.53
N ALA A 400 -0.47 -12.19 -8.27
CA ALA A 400 -1.18 -11.03 -8.82
C ALA A 400 -2.45 -10.67 -8.03
N LEU A 401 -2.69 -11.30 -6.87
CA LEU A 401 -3.89 -11.07 -6.08
C LEU A 401 -3.86 -9.65 -5.49
N PRO A 402 -4.88 -8.80 -5.75
CA PRO A 402 -4.90 -7.45 -5.21
C PRO A 402 -5.03 -7.44 -3.68
N VAL A 403 -4.29 -6.55 -3.02
CA VAL A 403 -4.37 -6.37 -1.55
C VAL A 403 -5.80 -6.08 -1.07
N PHE A 404 -6.62 -5.46 -1.91
CA PHE A 404 -8.00 -5.08 -1.59
C PHE A 404 -8.96 -6.27 -1.40
N VAL A 405 -8.57 -7.48 -1.83
CA VAL A 405 -9.40 -8.69 -1.70
C VAL A 405 -9.47 -9.19 -0.25
N VAL A 406 -8.39 -9.00 0.53
CA VAL A 406 -8.20 -9.64 1.84
C VAL A 406 -9.27 -9.21 2.85
N HIS A 407 -9.59 -7.91 2.93
CA HIS A 407 -10.58 -7.40 3.86
C HIS A 407 -11.94 -8.10 3.73
N CYS A 408 -12.46 -8.34 2.52
CA CYS A 408 -13.79 -8.93 2.38
C CYS A 408 -13.85 -10.38 2.92
N ILE A 409 -12.78 -11.15 2.72
CA ILE A 409 -12.64 -12.52 3.24
C ILE A 409 -12.59 -12.49 4.77
N TYR A 410 -11.71 -11.66 5.33
CA TYR A 410 -11.58 -11.50 6.77
C TYR A 410 -12.87 -10.99 7.43
N LYS A 411 -13.52 -10.00 6.82
CA LYS A 411 -14.79 -9.44 7.30
C LYS A 411 -15.89 -10.49 7.30
N ALA A 412 -16.01 -11.29 6.25
CA ALA A 412 -16.98 -12.39 6.21
C ALA A 412 -16.72 -13.44 7.29
N ALA A 413 -15.46 -13.84 7.51
CA ALA A 413 -15.10 -14.74 8.60
C ALA A 413 -15.49 -14.15 9.97
N ARG A 414 -15.25 -12.85 10.20
CA ARG A 414 -15.68 -12.16 11.42
C ARG A 414 -17.20 -12.13 11.59
N VAL A 415 -17.93 -11.83 10.51
CA VAL A 415 -19.39 -11.81 10.51
C VAL A 415 -19.95 -13.21 10.82
N LEU A 416 -19.36 -14.27 10.25
CA LEU A 416 -19.70 -15.66 10.54
C LEU A 416 -19.46 -16.04 12.00
N LEU A 417 -18.38 -15.54 12.62
CA LEU A 417 -18.09 -15.78 14.03
C LEU A 417 -18.88 -14.88 14.99
N GLY A 418 -19.46 -13.79 14.49
CA GLY A 418 -20.22 -12.79 15.23
C GLY A 418 -21.71 -12.83 14.90
N VAL A 419 -22.14 -11.92 14.02
CA VAL A 419 -23.56 -11.69 13.67
C VAL A 419 -24.25 -12.98 13.21
N LEU A 420 -23.57 -13.83 12.44
CA LEU A 420 -24.15 -15.05 11.84
C LEU A 420 -23.79 -16.36 12.57
N ARG A 421 -23.20 -16.29 13.78
CA ARG A 421 -22.65 -17.47 14.49
C ARG A 421 -23.60 -18.65 14.60
N ASP A 422 -24.84 -18.38 14.99
CA ASP A 422 -25.87 -19.40 15.25
C ASP A 422 -26.87 -19.54 14.09
N SER A 423 -26.51 -19.08 12.89
CA SER A 423 -27.39 -19.14 11.73
C SER A 423 -27.60 -20.59 11.27
N PRO A 424 -28.83 -21.13 11.26
CA PRO A 424 -29.07 -22.50 10.81
C PRO A 424 -28.93 -22.70 9.30
N ARG A 425 -28.69 -21.62 8.54
CA ARG A 425 -28.54 -21.63 7.08
C ARG A 425 -27.10 -21.77 6.61
N PHE A 426 -26.11 -21.59 7.49
CA PHE A 426 -24.70 -21.77 7.15
C PHE A 426 -24.18 -23.09 7.71
N ASP A 427 -23.49 -23.85 6.86
CA ASP A 427 -22.49 -24.78 7.36
C ASP A 427 -21.26 -23.96 7.77
N SER A 428 -21.28 -23.47 9.03
CA SER A 428 -20.22 -22.64 9.59
C SER A 428 -18.86 -23.35 9.58
N ARG A 429 -18.80 -24.69 9.53
CA ARG A 429 -17.53 -25.41 9.37
C ARG A 429 -17.01 -25.28 7.95
N ARG A 430 -17.84 -25.59 6.94
CA ARG A 430 -17.49 -25.42 5.52
C ARG A 430 -17.05 -23.99 5.21
N ALA A 431 -17.80 -22.99 5.64
CA ALA A 431 -17.48 -21.59 5.37
C ALA A 431 -16.16 -21.16 6.03
N ASN A 432 -15.90 -21.58 7.28
CA ASN A 432 -14.64 -21.27 7.95
C ASN A 432 -13.44 -22.00 7.31
N ASP A 433 -13.62 -23.21 6.80
CA ASP A 433 -12.52 -23.95 6.17
C ASP A 433 -12.16 -23.40 4.79
N ILE A 434 -13.15 -22.91 4.02
CA ILE A 434 -12.92 -22.24 2.73
C ILE A 434 -12.25 -20.88 2.92
N LEU A 435 -12.67 -20.08 3.90
CA LEU A 435 -12.14 -18.72 4.11
C LEU A 435 -10.77 -18.69 4.81
N LYS A 436 -10.22 -19.84 5.23
CA LYS A 436 -8.83 -19.98 5.73
C LYS A 436 -7.80 -20.11 4.61
N ILE A 437 -8.25 -20.46 3.39
CA ILE A 437 -7.43 -20.57 2.17
C ILE A 437 -7.11 -19.17 1.69
#